data_AF-A0A931YPG3-F1
#
_entry.id   AF-A0A931YPG3-F1
#
_cell.length_a   1.000
_cell.length_b   1.000
_cell.length_c   1.000
_cell.angle_alpha   90.00
_cell.angle_beta   90.00
_cell.angle_gamma   90.00
#
_symmetry.space_group_name_H-M   'P 1'
#
loop_
_entity.id
_entity.type
_entity.pdbx_description
1 polymer ?
#
loop_
_entity_poly.entity_id
_entity_poly.type
_entity_poly.pdbx_seq_one_letter_code
_entity_poly.pdbx_strand_id
1 'polypeptide(L)'
;MAVEKNPNEELKNIKQRISNMCYKAESILNMCVDGFIKQKVEVINEAKNLIVAVRNEENELIKLLSDTASRSDVDKGLIKTLIAIVSNIEMAIDGLDSVLQHVKTKAGEGILFSDKAVNEICHLFKETLGILRNAGDVITTKSDILRKHIIDKYMNLNEIVDAYSEEHEERLIKGICQPRSSSLYLNIVDSMMKVVWHIKQAIDRYFSGG
;
A
#
# COMPACT_ATOMS: atom_id res chain seq x y z
N MET A 1 1.65 -6.70 40.49
CA MET A 1 1.48 -7.96 39.71
C MET A 1 0.92 -7.57 38.35
N ALA A 2 1.73 -7.65 37.30
CA ALA A 2 1.22 -7.47 35.95
C ALA A 2 0.28 -8.65 35.65
N VAL A 3 -0.97 -8.37 35.28
CA VAL A 3 -1.87 -9.40 34.75
C VAL A 3 -1.22 -9.87 33.46
N GLU A 4 -0.69 -11.10 33.43
CA GLU A 4 -0.26 -11.74 32.19
C GLU A 4 -1.46 -11.73 31.24
N LYS A 5 -1.37 -10.91 30.18
CA LYS A 5 -2.41 -10.84 29.16
C LYS A 5 -2.49 -12.21 28.50
N ASN A 6 -3.72 -12.72 28.37
CA ASN A 6 -4.01 -13.93 27.63
C ASN A 6 -3.40 -13.83 26.22
N PRO A 7 -2.53 -14.79 25.80
CA PRO A 7 -1.86 -14.76 24.50
C PRO A 7 -2.83 -14.57 23.32
N ASN A 8 -4.03 -15.13 23.41
CA ASN A 8 -5.04 -15.02 22.36
C ASN A 8 -5.59 -13.60 22.22
N GLU A 9 -5.78 -12.88 23.33
CA GLU A 9 -6.22 -11.47 23.32
C GLU A 9 -5.11 -10.55 22.82
N GLU A 10 -3.85 -10.85 23.16
CA GLU A 10 -2.68 -10.14 22.64
C GLU A 10 -2.55 -10.29 21.12
N LEU A 11 -2.64 -11.52 20.60
CA LEU A 11 -2.61 -11.80 19.17
C LEU A 11 -3.78 -11.15 18.41
N LYS A 12 -4.97 -11.13 19.01
CA LYS A 12 -6.13 -10.43 18.45
C LYS A 12 -5.88 -8.92 18.37
N ASN A 13 -5.31 -8.32 19.40
CA ASN A 13 -4.95 -6.91 19.41
C ASN A 13 -3.88 -6.60 18.34
N ILE A 14 -2.86 -7.45 18.21
CA ILE A 14 -1.84 -7.33 17.16
C ILE A 14 -2.48 -7.33 15.77
N LYS A 15 -3.36 -8.29 15.47
CA LYS A 15 -4.06 -8.33 14.17
C LYS A 15 -4.88 -7.08 13.91
N GLN A 16 -5.54 -6.53 14.93
CA GLN A 16 -6.28 -5.28 14.80
C GLN A 16 -5.36 -4.10 14.47
N ARG A 17 -4.19 -4.01 15.11
CA ARG A 17 -3.18 -2.98 14.82
C ARG A 17 -2.64 -3.11 13.39
N ILE A 18 -2.34 -4.33 12.94
CA ILE A 18 -1.91 -4.60 11.55
C ILE A 18 -3.00 -4.18 10.55
N SER A 19 -4.26 -4.54 10.81
CA SER A 19 -5.41 -4.10 10.00
C SER A 19 -5.50 -2.57 9.91
N ASN A 20 -5.30 -1.87 11.03
CA ASN A 20 -5.28 -0.41 11.06
C ASN A 20 -4.13 0.20 10.23
N MET A 21 -3.00 -0.49 10.05
CA MET A 21 -1.95 -0.03 9.14
C MET A 21 -2.45 0.02 7.69
N CYS A 22 -3.24 -0.96 7.25
CA CYS A 22 -3.86 -0.96 5.91
C CYS A 22 -4.85 0.21 5.74
N TYR A 23 -5.66 0.52 6.75
CA TYR A 23 -6.57 1.69 6.70
C TYR A 23 -5.84 3.03 6.74
N LYS A 24 -4.71 3.11 7.46
CA LYS A 24 -3.83 4.29 7.41
C LYS A 24 -3.20 4.44 6.02
N ALA A 25 -2.77 3.35 5.40
CA ALA A 25 -2.27 3.33 4.02
C ALA A 25 -3.35 3.79 3.01
N GLU A 26 -4.60 3.33 3.16
CA GLU A 26 -5.75 3.82 2.39
C GLU A 26 -5.96 5.33 2.57
N SER A 27 -5.87 5.82 3.82
CA SER A 27 -5.99 7.25 4.12
C SER A 27 -4.88 8.09 3.47
N ILE A 28 -3.64 7.61 3.52
CA ILE A 28 -2.49 8.23 2.84
C ILE A 28 -2.75 8.33 1.33
N LEU A 29 -3.24 7.26 0.71
CA LEU A 29 -3.55 7.25 -0.71
C LEU A 29 -4.71 8.21 -1.05
N ASN A 30 -5.76 8.28 -0.23
CA ASN A 30 -6.85 9.25 -0.41
C ASN A 30 -6.34 10.70 -0.39
N MET A 31 -5.42 11.03 0.52
CA MET A 31 -4.79 12.35 0.55
C MET A 31 -3.91 12.59 -0.68
N CYS A 32 -3.24 11.56 -1.18
CA CYS A 32 -2.48 11.62 -2.43
C CYS A 32 -3.39 11.93 -3.63
N VAL A 33 -4.55 11.25 -3.73
CA VAL A 33 -5.57 11.51 -4.76
C VAL A 33 -6.02 12.97 -4.72
N ASP A 34 -6.34 13.47 -3.53
CA ASP A 34 -6.74 14.85 -3.33
C ASP A 34 -5.65 15.84 -3.74
N GLY A 35 -4.40 15.57 -3.36
CA GLY A 35 -3.23 16.35 -3.76
C GLY A 35 -3.00 16.31 -5.28
N PHE A 36 -3.18 15.17 -5.91
CA PHE A 36 -3.03 14.97 -7.35
C PHE A 36 -4.10 15.71 -8.16
N ILE A 37 -5.37 15.58 -7.79
CA ILE A 37 -6.50 16.21 -8.50
C ILE A 37 -6.51 17.72 -8.27
N LYS A 38 -6.39 18.15 -7.01
CA LYS A 38 -6.52 19.56 -6.62
C LYS A 38 -5.19 20.34 -6.75
N GLN A 39 -4.09 19.67 -7.13
CA GLN A 39 -2.73 20.22 -7.19
C GLN A 39 -2.30 20.86 -5.85
N LYS A 40 -2.65 20.26 -4.70
CA LYS A 40 -2.39 20.81 -3.36
C LYS A 40 -1.21 20.11 -2.69
N VAL A 41 -0.05 20.76 -2.70
CA VAL A 41 1.20 20.23 -2.11
C VAL A 41 1.09 20.08 -0.58
N GLU A 42 0.28 20.92 0.07
CA GLU A 42 0.08 20.93 1.51
C GLU A 42 -0.55 19.62 1.99
N VAL A 43 -1.58 19.14 1.27
CA VAL A 43 -2.24 17.85 1.56
C VAL A 43 -1.26 16.68 1.41
N ILE A 44 -0.35 16.75 0.45
CA ILE A 44 0.69 15.74 0.24
C ILE A 44 1.69 15.73 1.41
N ASN A 45 2.05 16.90 1.94
CA ASN A 45 2.92 16.99 3.11
C ASN A 45 2.25 16.44 4.37
N GLU A 46 0.96 16.67 4.55
CA GLU A 46 0.20 16.07 5.66
C GLU A 46 0.16 14.53 5.56
N ALA A 47 0.00 13.99 4.36
CA ALA A 47 0.05 12.54 4.13
C ALA A 47 1.41 11.94 4.53
N LYS A 48 2.52 12.66 4.35
CA LYS A 48 3.85 12.22 4.80
C LYS A 48 3.95 12.11 6.32
N ASN A 49 3.21 12.91 7.09
CA ASN A 49 3.15 12.76 8.54
C ASN A 49 2.47 11.45 8.95
N LEU A 50 1.44 11.02 8.20
CA LEU A 50 0.82 9.71 8.41
C LEU A 50 1.77 8.55 8.10
N ILE A 51 2.64 8.68 7.10
CA ILE A 51 3.69 7.68 6.83
C ILE A 51 4.60 7.49 8.04
N VAL A 52 5.05 8.58 8.67
CA VAL A 52 5.87 8.50 9.89
C VAL A 52 5.12 7.79 11.01
N ALA A 53 3.84 8.10 11.20
CA ALA A 53 3.01 7.42 12.20
C ALA A 53 2.84 5.92 11.93
N VAL A 54 2.72 5.50 10.66
CA VAL A 54 2.65 4.07 10.30
C VAL A 54 4.00 3.37 10.51
N ARG A 55 5.11 4.01 10.16
CA ARG A 55 6.46 3.44 10.41
C ARG A 55 6.75 3.28 11.91
N ASN A 56 6.31 4.21 12.76
CA ASN A 56 6.42 4.05 14.20
C ASN A 56 5.59 2.86 14.72
N GLU A 57 4.35 2.72 14.23
CA GLU A 57 3.46 1.59 14.55
C GLU A 57 4.09 0.25 14.13
N GLU A 58 4.69 0.20 12.96
CA GLU A 58 5.41 -0.97 12.44
C GLU A 58 6.54 -1.39 13.39
N ASN A 59 7.43 -0.48 13.75
CA ASN A 59 8.53 -0.75 14.67
C ASN A 59 8.05 -1.28 16.02
N GLU A 60 6.97 -0.70 16.57
CA GLU A 60 6.36 -1.18 17.80
C GLU A 60 5.78 -2.59 17.66
N LEU A 61 5.12 -2.89 16.53
CA LEU A 61 4.55 -4.20 16.26
C LEU A 61 5.62 -5.27 16.07
N ILE A 62 6.70 -4.98 15.35
CA ILE A 62 7.83 -5.90 15.17
C ILE A 62 8.50 -6.20 16.52
N LYS A 63 8.69 -5.18 17.36
CA LYS A 63 9.21 -5.38 18.71
C LYS A 63 8.28 -6.26 19.54
N LEU A 64 6.99 -5.93 19.58
CA LEU A 64 5.99 -6.71 20.33
C LEU A 64 5.97 -8.17 19.87
N LEU A 65 5.92 -8.42 18.56
CA LEU A 65 5.95 -9.77 17.97
C LEU A 65 7.22 -10.54 18.35
N SER A 66 8.38 -9.87 18.36
CA SER A 66 9.66 -10.47 18.73
C SER A 66 9.70 -10.85 20.21
N ASP A 67 9.17 -9.98 21.09
CA ASP A 67 9.05 -10.25 22.52
C ASP A 67 8.09 -11.43 22.76
N THR A 68 6.94 -11.46 22.06
CA THR A 68 5.98 -12.57 22.13
C THR A 68 6.59 -13.90 21.65
N ALA A 69 7.47 -13.89 20.64
CA ALA A 69 8.14 -15.10 20.11
C ALA A 69 9.01 -15.83 21.15
N SER A 70 9.44 -15.13 22.20
CA SER A 70 10.29 -15.67 23.27
C SER A 70 9.51 -16.55 24.24
N ARG A 71 8.17 -16.51 24.20
CA ARG A 71 7.30 -17.30 25.06
C ARG A 71 7.10 -18.72 24.49
N SER A 72 7.01 -19.72 25.37
CA SER A 72 6.85 -21.13 24.97
C SER A 72 5.43 -21.53 24.58
N ASP A 73 4.44 -20.75 25.00
CA ASP A 73 2.99 -20.98 24.81
C ASP A 73 2.45 -20.42 23.47
N VAL A 74 3.31 -19.83 22.64
CA VAL A 74 2.92 -19.18 21.38
C VAL A 74 3.44 -19.94 20.18
N ASP A 75 2.61 -20.03 19.15
CA ASP A 75 3.00 -20.56 17.84
C ASP A 75 3.99 -19.62 17.13
N LYS A 76 5.25 -20.04 17.07
CA LYS A 76 6.33 -19.32 16.39
C LYS A 76 6.11 -19.18 14.88
N GLY A 77 5.41 -20.13 14.26
CA GLY A 77 5.03 -20.06 12.84
C GLY A 77 4.04 -18.92 12.58
N LEU A 78 3.03 -18.78 13.45
CA LEU A 78 2.11 -17.65 13.41
C LEU A 78 2.84 -16.31 13.61
N ILE A 79 3.74 -16.21 14.59
CA ILE A 79 4.50 -14.97 14.82
C ILE A 79 5.35 -14.61 13.60
N LYS A 80 6.07 -15.57 13.00
CA LYS A 80 6.84 -15.35 11.77
C LYS A 80 5.95 -14.87 10.63
N THR A 81 4.73 -15.41 10.52
CA THR A 81 3.74 -14.98 9.53
C THR A 81 3.28 -13.54 9.78
N LEU A 82 2.99 -13.15 11.01
CA LEU A 82 2.60 -11.78 11.36
C LEU A 82 3.72 -10.77 11.10
N ILE A 83 4.97 -11.11 11.43
CA ILE A 83 6.15 -10.28 11.09
C ILE A 83 6.24 -10.08 9.58
N ALA A 84 6.11 -11.16 8.81
CA ALA A 84 6.15 -11.09 7.35
C ALA A 84 5.03 -10.21 6.76
N ILE A 85 3.83 -10.23 7.36
CA ILE A 85 2.72 -9.35 6.95
C ILE A 85 3.08 -7.90 7.21
N VAL A 86 3.56 -7.58 8.41
CA VAL A 86 3.95 -6.22 8.80
C VAL A 86 5.03 -5.68 7.86
N SER A 87 6.09 -6.44 7.58
CA SER A 87 7.15 -6.01 6.66
C SER A 87 6.66 -5.79 5.24
N ASN A 88 5.71 -6.59 4.74
CA ASN A 88 5.14 -6.33 3.42
C ASN A 88 4.27 -5.07 3.41
N ILE A 89 3.52 -4.79 4.47
CA ILE A 89 2.76 -3.54 4.56
C ILE A 89 3.72 -2.34 4.58
N GLU A 90 4.85 -2.42 5.28
CA GLU A 90 5.86 -1.35 5.30
C GLU A 90 6.46 -1.09 3.90
N MET A 91 6.76 -2.13 3.13
CA MET A 91 7.17 -1.95 1.74
C MET A 91 6.07 -1.34 0.85
N ALA A 92 4.79 -1.61 1.15
CA ALA A 92 3.68 -0.90 0.51
C ALA A 92 3.62 0.59 0.93
N ILE A 93 3.97 0.92 2.18
CA ILE A 93 4.10 2.31 2.65
C ILE A 93 5.25 3.03 1.93
N ASP A 94 6.37 2.36 1.65
CA ASP A 94 7.46 2.93 0.85
C ASP A 94 7.04 3.21 -0.61
N GLY A 95 6.23 2.31 -1.18
CA GLY A 95 5.56 2.56 -2.45
C GLY A 95 4.69 3.82 -2.41
N LEU A 96 3.87 3.99 -1.36
CA LEU A 96 3.05 5.19 -1.18
C LEU A 96 3.88 6.46 -0.98
N ASP A 97 4.99 6.41 -0.23
CA ASP A 97 5.91 7.55 -0.08
C ASP A 97 6.47 7.99 -1.43
N SER A 98 6.82 7.02 -2.28
CA SER A 98 7.27 7.25 -3.65
C SER A 98 6.18 7.92 -4.50
N VAL A 99 4.94 7.41 -4.45
CA VAL A 99 3.79 8.02 -5.14
C VAL A 99 3.58 9.47 -4.68
N LEU A 100 3.55 9.73 -3.37
CA LEU A 100 3.42 11.09 -2.82
C LEU A 100 4.53 12.00 -3.33
N GLN A 101 5.76 11.51 -3.37
CA GLN A 101 6.91 12.29 -3.84
C GLN A 101 6.75 12.66 -5.32
N HIS A 102 6.35 11.71 -6.17
CA HIS A 102 6.14 11.98 -7.60
C HIS A 102 4.97 12.92 -7.86
N VAL A 103 3.85 12.76 -7.13
CA VAL A 103 2.71 13.67 -7.21
C VAL A 103 3.09 15.07 -6.72
N LYS A 104 3.90 15.17 -5.66
CA LYS A 104 4.42 16.45 -5.17
C LYS A 104 5.28 17.14 -6.22
N THR A 105 6.20 16.42 -6.86
CA THR A 105 7.02 16.94 -7.96
C THR A 105 6.13 17.43 -9.10
N LYS A 106 5.12 16.65 -9.51
CA LYS A 106 4.18 17.05 -10.55
C LYS A 106 3.49 18.38 -10.22
N ALA A 107 2.92 18.48 -9.02
CA ALA A 107 2.15 19.64 -8.59
C ALA A 107 3.05 20.87 -8.38
N GLY A 108 4.19 20.71 -7.71
CA GLY A 108 5.12 21.80 -7.39
C GLY A 108 5.84 22.37 -8.61
N GLU A 109 6.10 21.55 -9.62
CA GLU A 109 6.77 21.97 -10.86
C GLU A 109 5.79 22.33 -11.99
N GLY A 110 4.48 22.22 -11.76
CA GLY A 110 3.46 22.51 -12.76
C GLY A 110 3.48 21.57 -13.96
N ILE A 111 3.90 20.32 -13.77
CA ILE A 111 3.96 19.33 -14.86
C ILE A 111 2.55 18.91 -15.25
N LEU A 112 2.25 19.10 -16.53
CA LEU A 112 0.97 18.73 -17.12
C LEU A 112 1.00 17.29 -17.61
N PHE A 113 -0.09 16.58 -17.33
CA PHE A 113 -0.41 15.28 -17.89
C PHE A 113 -1.60 15.43 -18.84
N SER A 114 -1.66 14.57 -19.86
CA SER A 114 -2.84 14.44 -20.70
C SER A 114 -4.04 13.93 -19.91
N ASP A 115 -5.26 14.22 -20.36
CA ASP A 115 -6.49 13.69 -19.74
C ASP A 115 -6.47 12.16 -19.66
N LYS A 116 -5.93 11.50 -20.68
CA LYS A 116 -5.75 10.04 -20.68
C LYS A 116 -4.84 9.59 -19.53
N ALA A 117 -3.67 10.19 -19.37
CA ALA A 117 -2.75 9.88 -18.27
C ALA A 117 -3.34 10.17 -16.88
N VAL A 118 -4.14 11.24 -16.76
CA VAL A 118 -4.87 11.53 -15.52
C VAL A 118 -5.90 10.43 -15.23
N ASN A 119 -6.68 10.01 -16.23
CA ASN A 119 -7.67 8.94 -16.06
C ASN A 119 -7.03 7.59 -15.72
N GLU A 120 -5.91 7.24 -16.37
CA GLU A 120 -5.12 6.03 -16.10
C GLU A 120 -4.67 5.99 -14.62
N ILE A 121 -4.07 7.08 -14.13
CA ILE A 121 -3.63 7.20 -12.73
C ILE A 121 -4.82 7.17 -11.76
N CYS A 122 -5.92 7.86 -12.08
CA CYS A 122 -7.11 7.87 -11.22
C CYS A 122 -7.77 6.49 -11.12
N HIS A 123 -7.75 5.72 -12.20
CA HIS A 123 -8.18 4.33 -12.19
C HIS A 123 -7.33 3.51 -11.21
N LEU A 124 -5.99 3.59 -11.31
CA LEU A 124 -5.09 2.88 -10.39
C LEU A 124 -5.32 3.30 -8.93
N PHE A 125 -5.50 4.60 -8.66
CA PHE A 125 -5.81 5.06 -7.31
C PHE A 125 -7.07 4.43 -6.74
N LYS A 126 -8.16 4.43 -7.51
CA LYS A 126 -9.44 3.86 -7.09
C LYS A 126 -9.32 2.36 -6.79
N GLU A 127 -8.65 1.62 -7.67
CA GLU A 127 -8.49 0.18 -7.51
C GLU A 127 -7.62 -0.15 -6.30
N THR A 128 -6.51 0.57 -6.10
CA THR A 128 -5.61 0.36 -4.96
C THR A 128 -6.25 0.75 -3.62
N LEU A 129 -7.09 1.79 -3.58
CA LEU A 129 -7.88 2.11 -2.37
C LEU A 129 -8.75 0.93 -1.95
N GLY A 130 -9.45 0.30 -2.91
CA GLY A 130 -10.25 -0.90 -2.65
C GLY A 130 -9.41 -2.06 -2.14
N ILE A 131 -8.21 -2.27 -2.70
CA ILE A 131 -7.29 -3.32 -2.27
C ILE A 131 -6.80 -3.10 -0.83
N LEU A 132 -6.39 -1.88 -0.48
CA LEU A 132 -5.93 -1.51 0.86
C LEU A 132 -7.02 -1.73 1.91
N ARG A 133 -8.24 -1.29 1.62
CA ARG A 133 -9.40 -1.50 2.49
C ARG A 133 -9.68 -2.99 2.71
N ASN A 134 -9.79 -3.75 1.62
CA ASN A 134 -10.05 -5.19 1.69
C ASN A 134 -8.94 -5.93 2.43
N ALA A 135 -7.68 -5.50 2.32
CA ALA A 135 -6.57 -6.10 3.05
C ALA A 135 -6.73 -5.90 4.57
N GLY A 136 -7.15 -4.72 5.00
CA GLY A 136 -7.49 -4.45 6.40
C GLY A 136 -8.58 -5.39 6.92
N ASP A 137 -9.64 -5.59 6.14
CA ASP A 137 -10.73 -6.52 6.47
C ASP A 137 -10.25 -7.99 6.52
N VAL A 138 -9.41 -8.42 5.57
CA VAL A 138 -8.88 -9.78 5.52
C VAL A 138 -8.05 -10.13 6.74
N ILE A 139 -7.24 -9.20 7.25
CA ILE A 139 -6.36 -9.45 8.40
C ILE A 139 -7.16 -9.81 9.66
N THR A 140 -8.32 -9.18 9.87
CA THR A 140 -9.18 -9.43 11.04
C THR A 140 -10.16 -10.58 10.83
N THR A 141 -10.70 -10.72 9.63
CA THR A 141 -11.76 -11.71 9.33
C THR A 141 -11.25 -13.05 8.82
N LYS A 142 -10.02 -13.10 8.28
CA LYS A 142 -9.46 -14.25 7.55
C LYS A 142 -10.38 -14.73 6.41
N SER A 143 -11.09 -13.80 5.77
CA SER A 143 -12.00 -14.08 4.65
C SER A 143 -11.25 -14.50 3.38
N ASP A 144 -11.39 -15.76 2.98
CA ASP A 144 -10.79 -16.27 1.73
C ASP A 144 -11.43 -15.65 0.47
N ILE A 145 -12.70 -15.22 0.56
CA ILE A 145 -13.40 -14.51 -0.53
C ILE A 145 -12.70 -13.17 -0.80
N LEU A 146 -12.43 -12.39 0.24
CA LEU A 146 -11.74 -11.10 0.10
C LEU A 146 -10.28 -11.29 -0.33
N ARG A 147 -9.62 -12.35 0.13
CA ARG A 147 -8.29 -12.72 -0.36
C ARG A 147 -8.29 -12.95 -1.87
N LYS A 148 -9.18 -13.80 -2.38
CA LYS A 148 -9.28 -14.09 -3.82
C LYS A 148 -9.52 -12.82 -4.62
N HIS A 149 -10.43 -11.98 -4.13
CA HIS A 149 -10.72 -10.69 -4.75
C HIS A 149 -9.49 -9.76 -4.86
N ILE A 150 -8.63 -9.72 -3.82
CA ILE A 150 -7.37 -8.95 -3.86
C ILE A 150 -6.40 -9.53 -4.91
N ILE A 151 -6.27 -10.86 -4.98
CA ILE A 151 -5.39 -11.53 -5.94
C ILE A 151 -5.85 -11.26 -7.37
N ASP A 152 -7.16 -11.42 -7.63
CA ASP A 152 -7.75 -11.19 -8.96
C ASP A 152 -7.57 -9.72 -9.40
N LYS A 153 -7.76 -8.76 -8.47
CA LYS A 153 -7.49 -7.34 -8.75
C LYS A 153 -6.03 -7.08 -9.08
N TYR A 154 -5.08 -7.69 -8.36
CA TYR A 154 -3.66 -7.56 -8.67
C TYR A 154 -3.35 -8.07 -10.09
N MET A 155 -3.85 -9.26 -10.45
CA MET A 155 -3.64 -9.81 -11.80
C MET A 155 -4.20 -8.90 -12.89
N ASN A 156 -5.43 -8.42 -12.71
CA ASN A 156 -6.06 -7.50 -13.65
C ASN A 156 -5.29 -6.16 -13.76
N LEU A 157 -4.87 -5.59 -12.63
CA LEU A 157 -4.08 -4.35 -12.64
C LEU A 157 -2.73 -4.52 -13.33
N ASN A 158 -2.10 -5.69 -13.19
CA ASN A 158 -0.83 -5.97 -13.86
C ASN A 158 -1.00 -5.94 -15.38
N GLU A 159 -2.02 -6.61 -15.91
CA GLU A 159 -2.35 -6.59 -17.35
C GLU A 159 -2.69 -5.18 -17.85
N ILE A 160 -3.44 -4.40 -17.06
CA ILE A 160 -3.80 -3.02 -17.40
C ILE A 160 -2.57 -2.10 -17.43
N VAL A 161 -1.65 -2.24 -16.47
CA VAL A 161 -0.44 -1.41 -16.41
C VAL A 161 0.54 -1.73 -17.55
N ASP A 162 0.60 -2.99 -17.99
CA ASP A 162 1.36 -3.37 -19.19
C ASP A 162 0.80 -2.64 -20.42
N ALA A 163 -0.53 -2.66 -20.60
CA ALA A 163 -1.19 -1.93 -21.70
C ALA A 163 -0.99 -0.40 -21.60
N TYR A 164 -1.07 0.18 -20.40
CA TYR A 164 -0.79 1.60 -20.17
C TYR A 164 0.64 1.99 -20.57
N SER A 165 1.60 1.08 -20.34
CA SER A 165 3.01 1.31 -20.68
C SER A 165 3.21 1.29 -22.20
N GLU A 166 2.64 0.31 -22.90
CA GLU A 166 2.68 0.24 -24.37
C GLU A 166 2.06 1.49 -25.02
N GLU A 167 0.86 1.89 -24.58
CA GLU A 167 0.19 3.09 -25.09
C GLU A 167 0.96 4.38 -24.75
N HIS A 168 1.68 4.39 -23.64
CA HIS A 168 2.53 5.51 -23.25
C HIS A 168 3.78 5.63 -24.13
N GLU A 169 4.42 4.52 -24.46
CA GLU A 169 5.55 4.47 -25.40
C GLU A 169 5.13 4.99 -26.78
N GLU A 170 3.97 4.60 -27.28
CA GLU A 170 3.45 5.14 -28.54
C GLU A 170 3.26 6.66 -28.50
N ARG A 171 2.71 7.20 -27.40
CA ARG A 171 2.53 8.65 -27.22
C ARG A 171 3.88 9.38 -27.20
N LEU A 172 4.91 8.76 -26.63
CA LEU A 172 6.26 9.30 -26.62
C LEU A 172 6.88 9.31 -28.03
N ILE A 173 6.76 8.21 -28.78
CA ILE A 173 7.24 8.09 -30.17
C ILE A 173 6.56 9.13 -31.08
N LYS A 174 5.24 9.33 -30.90
CA LYS A 174 4.45 10.30 -31.66
C LYS A 174 4.68 11.77 -31.25
N GLY A 175 5.54 12.03 -30.26
CA GLY A 175 5.83 13.39 -29.77
C GLY A 175 4.68 14.04 -28.99
N ILE A 176 3.67 13.26 -28.60
CA ILE A 176 2.51 13.73 -27.83
C ILE A 176 2.88 13.92 -26.37
N CYS A 177 3.76 13.07 -25.84
CA CYS A 177 4.25 13.17 -24.46
C CYS A 177 5.63 13.83 -24.39
N GLN A 178 5.79 14.78 -23.48
CA GLN A 178 7.11 15.35 -23.16
C GLN A 178 7.93 14.35 -22.33
N PRO A 179 9.24 14.18 -22.59
CA PRO A 179 10.07 13.21 -21.85
C PRO A 179 10.01 13.35 -20.33
N ARG A 180 9.93 14.59 -19.81
CA ARG A 180 9.81 14.86 -18.37
C ARG A 180 8.47 14.42 -17.79
N SER A 181 7.36 14.65 -18.49
CA SER A 181 6.05 14.15 -18.07
C SER A 181 5.98 12.62 -18.16
N SER A 182 6.67 12.05 -19.14
CA SER A 182 6.74 10.61 -19.39
C SER A 182 7.38 9.84 -18.24
N SER A 183 8.57 10.23 -17.80
CA SER A 183 9.24 9.56 -16.69
C SER A 183 8.47 9.67 -15.38
N LEU A 184 7.85 10.82 -15.13
CA LEU A 184 7.07 11.03 -13.91
C LEU A 184 5.78 10.20 -13.89
N TYR A 185 5.13 10.03 -15.04
CA TYR A 185 3.97 9.16 -15.20
C TYR A 185 4.31 7.71 -14.85
N LEU A 186 5.37 7.16 -15.49
CA LEU A 186 5.80 5.77 -15.25
C LEU A 186 6.19 5.55 -13.79
N ASN A 187 6.92 6.49 -13.18
CA ASN A 187 7.29 6.42 -11.78
C ASN A 187 6.07 6.33 -10.83
N ILE A 188 4.98 7.05 -11.14
CA ILE A 188 3.73 6.96 -10.35
C ILE A 188 3.10 5.58 -10.53
N VAL A 189 2.96 5.11 -11.77
CA VAL A 189 2.35 3.81 -12.10
C VAL A 189 3.12 2.66 -11.44
N ASP A 190 4.44 2.63 -11.59
CA ASP A 190 5.30 1.61 -10.99
C ASP A 190 5.23 1.62 -9.46
N SER A 191 5.25 2.82 -8.87
CA SER A 191 5.15 2.96 -7.42
C SER A 191 3.79 2.46 -6.90
N MET A 192 2.70 2.72 -7.63
CA MET A 192 1.38 2.17 -7.32
C MET A 192 1.37 0.64 -7.41
N MET A 193 1.99 0.04 -8.43
CA MET A 193 2.07 -1.42 -8.54
C MET A 193 2.92 -2.06 -7.45
N LYS A 194 3.96 -1.38 -6.96
CA LYS A 194 4.69 -1.83 -5.75
C LYS A 194 3.77 -1.92 -4.54
N VAL A 195 2.91 -0.92 -4.31
CA VAL A 195 1.91 -0.95 -3.22
C VAL A 195 1.02 -2.18 -3.34
N VAL A 196 0.41 -2.37 -4.52
CA VAL A 196 -0.53 -3.48 -4.77
C VAL A 196 0.16 -4.84 -4.59
N TRP A 197 1.36 -5.00 -5.16
CA TRP A 197 2.13 -6.24 -5.08
C TRP A 197 2.42 -6.60 -3.62
N HIS A 198 2.94 -5.67 -2.83
CA HIS A 198 3.28 -5.93 -1.44
C HIS A 198 2.05 -6.23 -0.56
N ILE A 199 0.93 -5.55 -0.79
CA ILE A 199 -0.33 -5.89 -0.10
C ILE A 199 -0.80 -7.29 -0.46
N LYS A 200 -0.77 -7.67 -1.74
CA LYS A 200 -1.07 -9.04 -2.17
C LYS A 200 -0.15 -10.04 -1.47
N GLN A 201 1.16 -9.77 -1.40
CA GLN A 201 2.13 -10.65 -0.73
C GLN A 201 1.87 -10.79 0.77
N ALA A 202 1.49 -9.70 1.45
CA ALA A 202 1.07 -9.73 2.85
C ALA A 202 -0.13 -10.67 3.04
N ILE A 203 -1.15 -10.55 2.19
CA ILE A 203 -2.34 -11.39 2.27
C ILE A 203 -2.02 -12.86 1.94
N ASP A 204 -1.24 -13.15 0.91
CA ASP A 204 -0.88 -14.54 0.59
C ASP A 204 -0.05 -15.21 1.70
N ARG A 205 0.86 -14.48 2.34
CA ARG A 205 1.61 -14.97 3.51
C ARG A 205 0.66 -15.34 4.65
N TYR A 206 -0.38 -14.55 4.89
CA TYR A 206 -1.34 -14.80 5.97
C TYR A 206 -2.11 -16.12 5.82
N PHE A 207 -2.31 -16.58 4.58
CA PHE A 207 -3.03 -17.83 4.29
C PHE A 207 -2.10 -19.02 4.02
N SER A 208 -0.86 -18.76 3.60
CA SER A 208 0.15 -19.81 3.38
C SER A 208 0.90 -20.23 4.65
N GLY A 209 0.81 -19.44 5.73
CA GLY A 209 1.54 -19.64 6.99
C GLY A 209 0.85 -20.55 8.02
N GLY A 210 0.12 -21.57 7.58
CA GLY A 210 -0.53 -22.59 8.42
C GLY A 210 0.09 -23.96 8.24
#